data_AF-A0A0C1Z327-F1
#
_entry.id   AF-A0A0C1Z327-F1
#
_cell.length_a   1.000
_cell.length_b   1.000
_cell.length_c   1.000
_cell.angle_alpha   90.00
_cell.angle_beta   90.00
_cell.angle_gamma   90.00
#
_symmetry.space_group_name_H-M   'P 1'
#
loop_
_entity.id
_entity.type
_entity.pdbx_description
1 polymer ?
#
loop_
_entity_poly.entity_id
_entity_poly.type
_entity_poly.pdbx_seq_one_letter_code
_entity_poly.pdbx_strand_id
1 'polypeptide(L)'
;MERGLIDGVLADPGAHGPRLVYADWLEDQGDPRAEFLRLELTLRSLQPDDAAWPATESRLSRLRTRVQSEWISLVCGELWPTQDSCACLTILYDEFEDEDEDEDEDEDDGPQYAPVELHRELQDTEAPGWKRLLELVDEAAADGRSEFRPRRDMTPEQWNQIVTLPASIAKLERVQTLNLYGSRLLRIPPEIGNMTSLETFVPYTSYGLHWFPYEITRCHALRDSTVSTRALYGNHKHRPPFPRLGPRPTLEHPRASPATRPCSVCDEPFEDRGLHRVWCSLPVATDVLPLLVNACSEACVSALPKPPEGYVAGPHRGGLELTQPRGR
;
A
#
# COMPACT_ATOMS: atom_id res chain seq x y z
N MET A 1 -1.41 37.93 -7.51
CA MET A 1 -2.12 36.89 -8.26
C MET A 1 -1.92 35.53 -7.58
N GLU A 2 -0.69 35.06 -7.43
CA GLU A 2 -0.35 33.81 -6.73
C GLU A 2 -1.02 33.62 -5.36
N ARG A 3 -0.97 34.63 -4.48
CA ARG A 3 -1.58 34.54 -3.14
C ARG A 3 -3.06 34.16 -3.18
N GLY A 4 -3.84 34.73 -4.10
CA GLY A 4 -5.26 34.40 -4.24
C GLY A 4 -5.52 33.00 -4.80
N LEU A 5 -4.59 32.45 -5.60
CA LEU A 5 -4.67 31.05 -6.06
C LEU A 5 -4.34 30.09 -4.92
N ILE A 6 -3.34 30.41 -4.10
CA ILE A 6 -3.01 29.66 -2.88
C ILE A 6 -4.18 29.70 -1.90
N ASP A 7 -4.77 30.87 -1.65
CA ASP A 7 -5.96 30.99 -0.78
C ASP A 7 -7.11 30.10 -1.28
N GLY A 8 -7.28 29.97 -2.60
CA GLY A 8 -8.25 29.06 -3.21
C GLY A 8 -7.94 27.58 -2.97
N VAL A 9 -6.67 27.18 -2.95
CA VAL A 9 -6.26 25.81 -2.58
C VAL A 9 -6.45 25.56 -1.08
N LEU A 10 -6.15 26.56 -0.24
CA LEU A 10 -6.29 26.44 1.21
C LEU A 10 -7.76 26.42 1.67
N ALA A 11 -8.66 27.05 0.92
CA ALA A 11 -10.09 27.04 1.22
C ALA A 11 -10.74 25.65 1.06
N ASP A 12 -10.20 24.81 0.18
CA ASP A 12 -10.61 23.42 0.00
C ASP A 12 -9.39 22.55 -0.39
N PRO A 13 -8.61 22.07 0.61
CA PRO A 13 -7.37 21.34 0.37
C PRO A 13 -7.54 20.04 -0.43
N GLY A 14 -8.74 19.43 -0.37
CA GLY A 14 -9.08 18.18 -1.03
C GLY A 14 -9.54 18.35 -2.49
N ALA A 15 -9.97 19.55 -2.89
CA ALA A 15 -10.43 19.79 -4.26
C ALA A 15 -9.29 19.80 -5.29
N HIS A 16 -9.45 19.01 -6.34
CA HIS A 16 -8.49 18.98 -7.46
C HIS A 16 -8.55 20.26 -8.31
N GLY A 17 -9.72 20.89 -8.42
CA GLY A 17 -9.95 22.06 -9.29
C GLY A 17 -9.04 23.26 -8.98
N PRO A 18 -9.04 23.80 -7.75
CA PRO A 18 -8.16 24.91 -7.37
C PRO A 18 -6.67 24.59 -7.56
N ARG A 19 -6.25 23.34 -7.27
CA ARG A 19 -4.87 22.88 -7.48
C ARG A 19 -4.48 22.87 -8.96
N LEU A 20 -5.38 22.44 -9.85
CA LEU A 20 -5.14 22.46 -11.30
C LEU A 20 -5.03 23.88 -11.84
N VAL A 21 -5.93 24.79 -11.43
CA VAL A 21 -5.86 26.21 -11.83
C VAL A 21 -4.55 26.85 -11.37
N TYR A 22 -4.11 26.53 -10.15
CA TYR A 22 -2.82 27.02 -9.66
C TYR A 22 -1.65 26.41 -10.44
N ALA A 23 -1.71 25.12 -10.78
CA ALA A 23 -0.69 24.45 -11.57
C ALA A 23 -0.58 25.02 -13.00
N ASP A 24 -1.70 25.33 -13.66
CA ASP A 24 -1.73 25.96 -14.98
C ASP A 24 -1.08 27.35 -14.94
N TRP A 25 -1.41 28.15 -13.92
CA TRP A 25 -0.78 29.46 -13.72
C TRP A 25 0.74 29.36 -13.50
N LEU A 26 1.20 28.37 -12.72
CA LEU A 26 2.63 28.12 -12.50
C LEU A 26 3.34 27.67 -13.79
N GLU A 27 2.68 26.88 -14.63
CA GLU A 27 3.21 26.42 -15.91
C GLU A 27 3.44 27.58 -16.88
N ASP A 28 2.50 28.54 -16.93
CA ASP A 28 2.65 29.76 -17.72
C ASP A 28 3.87 30.60 -17.30
N GLN A 29 4.30 30.46 -16.04
CA GLN A 29 5.52 31.12 -15.52
C GLN A 29 6.80 30.27 -15.71
N GLY A 30 6.69 29.05 -16.24
CA GLY A 30 7.80 28.11 -16.34
C GLY A 30 8.28 27.58 -14.98
N ASP A 31 7.41 27.58 -13.97
CA ASP A 31 7.76 27.22 -12.59
C ASP A 31 7.68 25.70 -12.36
N PRO A 32 8.73 25.04 -11.81
CA PRO A 32 8.73 23.60 -11.57
C PRO A 32 7.67 23.13 -10.56
N ARG A 33 7.07 24.02 -9.77
CA ARG A 33 5.95 23.72 -8.86
C ARG A 33 4.70 23.27 -9.61
N ALA A 34 4.53 23.66 -10.87
CA ALA A 34 3.43 23.19 -11.72
C ALA A 34 3.46 21.67 -11.90
N GLU A 35 4.62 21.13 -12.27
CA GLU A 35 4.82 19.68 -12.43
C GLU A 35 4.62 18.95 -11.11
N PHE A 36 5.12 19.53 -10.00
CA PHE A 36 4.95 18.97 -8.66
C PHE A 36 3.48 18.80 -8.29
N LEU A 37 2.64 19.83 -8.45
CA LEU A 37 1.20 19.75 -8.15
C LEU A 37 0.48 18.71 -9.02
N ARG A 38 0.83 18.61 -10.30
CA ARG A 38 0.18 17.64 -11.19
C ARG A 38 0.55 16.20 -10.86
N LEU A 39 1.80 15.93 -10.50
CA LEU A 39 2.22 14.61 -10.04
C LEU A 39 1.58 14.25 -8.69
N GLU A 40 1.45 15.22 -7.80
CA GLU A 40 0.75 15.06 -6.51
C GLU A 40 -0.74 14.70 -6.72
N LEU A 41 -1.44 15.45 -7.57
CA LEU A 41 -2.82 15.15 -7.97
C LEU A 41 -2.94 13.80 -8.67
N THR A 42 -1.95 13.42 -9.47
CA THR A 42 -1.91 12.11 -10.13
C THR A 42 -1.86 11.01 -9.06
N LEU A 43 -0.94 11.09 -8.09
CA LEU A 43 -0.87 10.13 -6.98
C LEU A 43 -2.15 10.10 -6.13
N ARG A 44 -2.81 11.25 -5.91
CA ARG A 44 -4.13 11.33 -5.28
C ARG A 44 -5.26 10.68 -6.08
N SER A 45 -5.08 10.44 -7.37
CA SER A 45 -6.04 9.67 -8.18
C SER A 45 -5.68 8.18 -8.29
N LEU A 46 -4.40 7.83 -8.12
CA LEU A 46 -3.92 6.46 -8.19
C LEU A 46 -4.17 5.70 -6.88
N GLN A 47 -4.32 4.39 -7.02
CA GLN A 47 -4.27 3.43 -5.94
C GLN A 47 -2.80 3.06 -5.65
N PRO A 48 -2.44 2.70 -4.41
CA PRO A 48 -1.04 2.46 -4.03
C PRO A 48 -0.37 1.28 -4.76
N ASP A 49 -1.16 0.38 -5.33
CA ASP A 49 -0.72 -0.77 -6.14
C ASP A 49 -0.73 -0.47 -7.65
N ASP A 50 -0.97 0.77 -8.07
CA ASP A 50 -0.94 1.12 -9.50
C ASP A 50 0.47 1.03 -10.09
N ALA A 51 0.59 0.50 -11.32
CA ALA A 51 1.86 0.34 -12.01
C ALA A 51 2.56 1.69 -12.28
N ALA A 52 1.78 2.77 -12.41
CA ALA A 52 2.31 4.12 -12.55
C ALA A 52 2.80 4.74 -11.23
N TRP A 53 2.44 4.17 -10.07
CA TRP A 53 2.75 4.73 -8.76
C TRP A 53 4.26 4.90 -8.54
N PRO A 54 5.13 3.86 -8.70
CA PRO A 54 6.54 3.98 -8.33
C PRO A 54 7.30 5.02 -9.15
N ALA A 55 6.98 5.11 -10.45
CA ALA A 55 7.60 6.07 -11.35
C ALA A 55 7.17 7.51 -11.03
N THR A 56 5.88 7.71 -10.76
CA THR A 56 5.30 9.01 -10.37
C THR A 56 5.85 9.47 -9.03
N GLU A 57 5.90 8.59 -8.03
CA GLU A 57 6.44 8.83 -6.69
C GLU A 57 7.94 9.20 -6.74
N SER A 58 8.73 8.45 -7.52
CA SER A 58 10.15 8.75 -7.73
C SER A 58 10.37 10.11 -8.40
N ARG A 59 9.52 10.47 -9.37
CA ARG A 59 9.59 11.79 -10.04
C ARG A 59 9.22 12.92 -9.09
N LEU A 60 8.15 12.75 -8.30
CA LEU A 60 7.72 13.72 -7.31
C LEU A 60 8.80 13.94 -6.23
N SER A 61 9.40 12.86 -5.72
CA SER A 61 10.49 12.93 -4.73
C SER A 61 11.71 13.71 -5.24
N ARG A 62 12.11 13.49 -6.50
CA ARG A 62 13.17 14.30 -7.13
C ARG A 62 12.80 15.78 -7.22
N LEU A 63 11.58 16.11 -7.63
CA LEU A 63 11.12 17.50 -7.71
C LEU A 63 11.03 18.15 -6.32
N ARG A 64 10.67 17.39 -5.29
CA ARG A 64 10.60 17.86 -3.90
C ARG A 64 11.92 18.50 -3.46
N THR A 65 13.06 17.94 -3.86
CA THR A 65 14.39 18.49 -3.53
C THR A 65 14.66 19.88 -4.13
N ARG A 66 13.87 20.30 -5.13
CA ARG A 66 14.01 21.57 -5.85
C ARG A 66 12.94 22.59 -5.49
N VAL A 67 11.97 22.23 -4.65
CA VAL A 67 10.86 23.08 -4.23
C VAL A 67 11.03 23.45 -2.76
N GLN A 68 10.66 24.67 -2.38
CA GLN A 68 10.78 25.15 -1.00
C GLN A 68 9.87 24.36 -0.05
N SER A 69 10.43 23.91 1.07
CA SER A 69 9.74 23.09 2.08
C SER A 69 8.52 23.79 2.67
N GLU A 70 8.60 25.10 2.88
CA GLU A 70 7.50 25.93 3.42
C GLU A 70 6.31 25.94 2.48
N TRP A 71 6.56 26.02 1.17
CA TRP A 71 5.52 25.96 0.15
C TRP A 71 4.89 24.57 0.07
N ILE A 72 5.69 23.50 0.13
CA ILE A 72 5.15 22.12 0.15
C ILE A 72 4.26 21.92 1.38
N SER A 73 4.71 22.36 2.56
CA SER A 73 3.93 22.25 3.79
C SER A 73 2.62 23.03 3.70
N LEU A 74 2.63 24.20 3.07
CA LEU A 74 1.46 25.04 2.90
C LEU A 74 0.43 24.42 1.95
N VAL A 75 0.88 23.85 0.83
CA VAL A 75 0.00 23.42 -0.28
C VAL A 75 -0.33 21.93 -0.22
N CYS A 76 0.49 21.10 0.43
CA CYS A 76 0.44 19.63 0.32
C CYS A 76 0.43 18.91 1.68
N GLY A 77 0.04 19.58 2.78
CA GLY A 77 0.20 19.17 4.18
C GLY A 77 -0.34 17.79 4.63
N GLU A 78 -0.74 16.89 3.72
CA GLU A 78 -1.44 15.63 4.01
C GLU A 78 -0.74 14.35 3.50
N LEU A 79 0.33 14.42 2.70
CA LEU A 79 0.85 13.23 1.99
C LEU A 79 2.10 12.58 2.58
N TRP A 80 2.67 13.16 3.64
CA TRP A 80 3.91 12.66 4.24
C TRP A 80 3.61 12.06 5.60
N PRO A 81 4.12 10.85 5.89
CA PRO A 81 3.75 10.11 7.09
C PRO A 81 4.06 10.93 8.35
N THR A 82 3.04 11.25 9.13
CA THR A 82 3.21 11.56 10.56
C THR A 82 3.52 10.23 11.25
N GLN A 83 4.46 10.22 12.19
CA GLN A 83 5.03 9.00 12.78
C GLN A 83 4.06 8.16 13.63
N ASP A 84 2.78 8.54 13.69
CA ASP A 84 1.79 7.88 14.51
C ASP A 84 1.17 6.71 13.75
N SER A 85 0.94 5.62 14.50
CA SER A 85 0.30 4.40 14.02
C SER A 85 -0.96 4.71 13.21
N CYS A 86 -1.08 4.09 12.04
CA CYS A 86 -2.31 4.11 11.24
C CYS A 86 -3.52 3.78 12.13
N ALA A 87 -4.49 4.70 12.17
CA ALA A 87 -5.75 4.52 12.90
C ALA A 87 -6.73 3.58 12.18
N CYS A 88 -6.31 2.97 11.07
CA CYS A 88 -7.16 2.19 10.17
C CYS A 88 -7.73 0.92 10.82
N LEU A 89 -7.13 0.46 11.92
CA LEU A 89 -7.64 -0.66 12.74
C LEU A 89 -8.08 -0.22 14.14
N THR A 90 -8.13 1.09 14.41
CA THR A 90 -8.63 1.61 15.67
C THR A 90 -10.13 1.40 15.71
N ILE A 91 -10.61 0.62 16.68
CA ILE A 91 -12.03 0.53 16.98
C ILE A 91 -12.46 1.91 17.45
N LEU A 92 -13.48 2.49 16.80
CA LEU A 92 -14.11 3.69 17.29
C LEU A 92 -14.92 3.26 18.53
N TYR A 93 -14.33 3.41 19.71
CA TYR A 93 -15.11 3.39 20.93
C TYR A 93 -15.83 4.74 21.00
N ASP A 94 -17.14 4.74 21.15
CA ASP A 94 -17.80 5.92 21.71
C ASP A 94 -17.23 6.08 23.13
N GLU A 95 -16.33 7.04 23.31
CA GLU A 95 -16.07 7.57 24.66
C GLU A 95 -17.42 8.09 25.14
N PHE A 96 -17.97 7.51 26.22
CA PHE A 96 -19.25 7.78 26.91
C PHE A 96 -20.28 6.64 26.81
N GLU A 97 -19.99 5.49 27.42
CA GLU A 97 -21.01 4.81 28.22
C GLU A 97 -20.47 4.78 29.65
N ASP A 98 -20.99 5.72 30.45
CA ASP A 98 -20.84 5.71 31.90
C ASP A 98 -21.30 4.34 32.42
N GLU A 99 -20.51 3.76 33.32
CA GLU A 99 -20.86 2.55 34.08
C GLU A 99 -22.14 2.82 34.87
N ASP A 100 -23.32 2.60 34.30
CA ASP A 100 -24.59 2.40 35.01
C ASP A 100 -25.70 2.13 33.97
N GLU A 101 -26.05 0.86 33.73
CA GLU A 101 -27.44 0.35 33.75
C GLU A 101 -27.55 -1.04 33.10
N ASP A 102 -28.27 -1.92 33.79
CA ASP A 102 -28.64 -3.27 33.38
C ASP A 102 -29.53 -3.23 32.12
N GLU A 103 -29.02 -3.46 30.90
CA GLU A 103 -29.86 -3.62 29.70
C GLU A 103 -29.36 -4.76 28.77
N ASP A 104 -30.20 -5.81 28.68
CA ASP A 104 -30.40 -6.83 27.64
C ASP A 104 -29.22 -7.31 26.75
N GLU A 105 -28.79 -8.57 26.95
CA GLU A 105 -27.65 -9.27 26.30
C GLU A 105 -27.77 -9.57 24.76
N ASP A 106 -28.70 -8.99 23.99
CA ASP A 106 -29.03 -9.54 22.65
C ASP A 106 -28.75 -8.67 21.39
N GLU A 107 -28.19 -7.46 21.48
CA GLU A 107 -27.75 -6.68 20.29
C GLU A 107 -26.29 -6.20 20.42
N ASP A 108 -25.33 -7.12 20.32
CA ASP A 108 -23.92 -6.78 20.05
C ASP A 108 -23.79 -6.30 18.58
N ASP A 109 -24.00 -5.00 18.37
CA ASP A 109 -23.85 -4.32 17.06
C ASP A 109 -22.40 -4.38 16.51
N GLY A 110 -21.47 -4.97 17.27
CA GLY A 110 -20.08 -5.13 16.89
C GLY A 110 -19.32 -3.81 16.81
N PRO A 111 -17.98 -3.86 16.71
CA PRO A 111 -17.15 -2.66 16.68
C PRO A 111 -17.42 -1.85 15.40
N GLN A 112 -17.72 -0.55 15.57
CA GLN A 112 -17.79 0.39 14.45
C GLN A 112 -16.37 0.70 13.96
N TYR A 113 -16.08 0.29 12.72
CA TYR A 113 -14.83 0.64 12.05
C TYR A 113 -15.04 1.83 11.13
N ALA A 114 -14.09 2.77 11.16
CA ALA A 114 -13.94 3.73 10.06
C ALA A 114 -13.68 2.96 8.74
N PRO A 115 -14.06 3.52 7.58
CA PRO A 115 -13.69 2.94 6.28
C PRO A 115 -12.18 2.71 6.21
N VAL A 116 -11.77 1.46 6.01
CA VAL A 116 -10.36 1.13 5.84
C VAL A 116 -9.97 1.47 4.40
N GLU A 117 -8.90 2.27 4.25
CA GLU A 117 -8.32 2.61 2.97
C GLU A 117 -6.96 1.94 2.79
N LEU A 118 -6.54 1.79 1.53
CA LEU A 118 -5.17 1.38 1.22
C LEU A 118 -4.21 2.52 1.57
N HIS A 119 -3.16 2.21 2.32
CA HIS A 119 -2.06 3.14 2.63
C HIS A 119 -1.53 3.87 1.40
N ARG A 120 -1.66 5.21 1.39
CA ARG A 120 -1.27 6.11 0.28
C ARG A 120 0.01 6.90 0.56
N GLU A 121 0.61 6.69 1.72
CA GLU A 121 1.80 7.37 2.18
C GLU A 121 2.93 7.15 1.18
N LEU A 122 3.62 8.23 0.82
CA LEU A 122 4.65 8.20 -0.22
C LEU A 122 6.00 7.79 0.36
N GLN A 123 6.73 6.97 -0.40
CA GLN A 123 8.13 6.72 -0.15
C GLN A 123 8.97 7.86 -0.71
N ASP A 124 9.67 8.57 0.16
CA ASP A 124 10.70 9.52 -0.27
C ASP A 124 11.87 8.73 -0.87
N THR A 125 11.98 8.73 -2.20
CA THR A 125 13.05 8.02 -2.91
C THR A 125 14.38 8.75 -2.89
N GLU A 126 14.43 9.97 -2.35
CA GLU A 126 15.65 10.75 -2.18
C GLU A 126 16.21 10.67 -0.76
N ALA A 127 15.45 10.10 0.18
CA ALA A 127 15.85 9.93 1.57
C ALA A 127 17.12 9.06 1.73
N PRO A 128 18.01 9.37 2.70
CA PRO A 128 19.22 8.60 2.93
C PRO A 128 18.97 7.11 3.19
N GLY A 129 17.90 6.77 3.91
CA GLY A 129 17.53 5.39 4.20
C GLY A 129 17.11 4.63 2.94
N TRP A 130 16.35 5.25 2.05
CA TRP A 130 15.95 4.63 0.78
C TRP A 130 17.15 4.32 -0.11
N LYS A 131 18.04 5.31 -0.28
CA LYS A 131 19.29 5.14 -1.03
C LYS A 131 20.15 4.02 -0.44
N ARG A 132 20.27 3.96 0.89
CA ARG A 132 21.01 2.88 1.57
C ARG A 132 20.36 1.51 1.35
N LEU A 133 19.04 1.42 1.36
CA LEU A 133 18.33 0.16 1.06
C LEU A 133 18.59 -0.31 -0.37
N LEU A 134 18.57 0.60 -1.35
CA LEU A 134 18.90 0.26 -2.75
C LEU A 134 20.33 -0.26 -2.89
N GLU A 135 21.30 0.39 -2.24
CA GLU A 135 22.70 -0.07 -2.21
C GLU A 135 22.80 -1.48 -1.62
N LEU A 136 22.15 -1.74 -0.48
CA LEU A 136 22.14 -3.06 0.15
C LEU A 136 21.55 -4.15 -0.74
N VAL A 137 20.49 -3.83 -1.50
CA VAL A 137 19.91 -4.74 -2.48
C VAL A 137 20.91 -5.05 -3.59
N ASP A 138 21.61 -4.04 -4.11
CA ASP A 138 22.61 -4.24 -5.15
C ASP A 138 23.83 -5.03 -4.64
N GLU A 139 24.29 -4.76 -3.41
CA GLU A 139 25.35 -5.53 -2.74
C GLU A 139 24.96 -7.00 -2.57
N ALA A 140 23.73 -7.28 -2.10
CA ALA A 140 23.23 -8.63 -1.89
C ALA A 140 22.99 -9.39 -3.20
N ALA A 141 22.57 -8.70 -4.26
CA ALA A 141 22.47 -9.27 -5.60
C ALA A 141 23.86 -9.62 -6.15
N ALA A 142 24.86 -8.77 -5.91
CA ALA A 142 26.22 -8.96 -6.41
C ALA A 142 26.97 -10.10 -5.71
N ASP A 143 26.81 -10.25 -4.39
CA ASP A 143 27.47 -11.31 -3.63
C ASP A 143 26.68 -12.62 -3.56
N GLY A 144 25.39 -12.59 -3.89
CA GLY A 144 24.53 -13.76 -3.92
C GLY A 144 24.31 -14.40 -2.55
N ARG A 145 24.35 -13.61 -1.47
CA ARG A 145 24.11 -14.07 -0.09
C ARG A 145 22.75 -14.76 0.04
N SER A 146 22.68 -15.78 0.90
CA SER A 146 21.43 -16.49 1.20
C SER A 146 20.52 -15.74 2.16
N GLU A 147 21.03 -14.74 2.87
CA GLU A 147 20.27 -14.01 3.89
C GLU A 147 20.36 -12.50 3.66
N PHE A 148 19.19 -11.85 3.64
CA PHE A 148 19.06 -10.41 3.52
C PHE A 148 18.39 -9.83 4.76
N ARG A 149 19.16 -9.10 5.58
CA ARG A 149 18.71 -8.44 6.82
C ARG A 149 19.09 -6.95 6.85
N PRO A 150 18.44 -6.08 6.05
CA PRO A 150 18.85 -4.68 5.88
C PRO A 150 18.92 -3.90 7.20
N ARG A 151 18.10 -4.26 8.20
CA ARG A 151 18.14 -3.65 9.54
C ARG A 151 19.52 -3.70 10.23
N ARG A 152 20.39 -4.67 9.91
CA ARG A 152 21.73 -4.79 10.51
C ARG A 152 22.69 -3.71 10.01
N ASP A 153 22.46 -3.21 8.80
CA ASP A 153 23.37 -2.34 8.05
C ASP A 153 22.81 -0.92 7.84
N MET A 154 21.73 -0.58 8.57
CA MET A 154 21.05 0.71 8.54
C MET A 154 20.87 1.27 9.96
N THR A 155 20.95 2.59 10.11
CA THR A 155 20.62 3.25 11.38
C THR A 155 19.12 3.18 11.67
N PRO A 156 18.67 3.31 12.93
CA PRO A 156 17.24 3.39 13.25
C PRO A 156 16.50 4.48 12.46
N GLU A 157 17.11 5.64 12.26
CA GLU A 157 16.54 6.77 11.52
C GLU A 157 16.37 6.42 10.05
N GLN A 158 17.38 5.82 9.42
CA GLN A 158 17.30 5.35 8.03
C GLN A 158 16.23 4.28 7.86
N TRP A 159 16.15 3.33 8.80
CA TRP A 159 15.17 2.25 8.73
C TRP A 159 13.73 2.74 8.86
N ASN A 160 13.52 3.77 9.68
CA ASN A 160 12.22 4.40 9.88
C ASN A 160 11.75 5.23 8.67
N GLN A 161 12.60 5.47 7.67
CA GLN A 161 12.23 6.16 6.42
C GLN A 161 11.63 5.22 5.37
N ILE A 162 11.57 3.92 5.64
CA ILE A 162 11.14 2.90 4.67
C ILE A 162 9.69 2.51 4.94
N VAL A 163 8.79 2.88 4.02
CA VAL A 163 7.35 2.57 4.07
C VAL A 163 6.94 1.51 3.03
N THR A 164 7.78 1.25 2.03
CA THR A 164 7.60 0.16 1.05
C THR A 164 8.97 -0.44 0.70
N LEU A 165 9.01 -1.66 0.15
CA LEU A 165 10.23 -2.17 -0.47
C LEU A 165 10.38 -1.64 -1.92
N PRO A 166 11.62 -1.50 -2.43
CA PRO A 166 11.85 -1.16 -3.82
C PRO A 166 11.57 -2.34 -4.75
N ALA A 167 11.11 -2.05 -5.98
CA ALA A 167 10.96 -3.05 -7.06
C ALA A 167 12.27 -3.81 -7.36
N SER A 168 13.43 -3.19 -7.08
CA SER A 168 14.74 -3.83 -7.24
C SER A 168 14.95 -5.04 -6.32
N ILE A 169 14.08 -5.28 -5.33
CA ILE A 169 14.11 -6.50 -4.51
C ILE A 169 14.02 -7.78 -5.37
N ALA A 170 13.42 -7.70 -6.57
CA ALA A 170 13.40 -8.79 -7.55
C ALA A 170 14.80 -9.29 -7.95
N LYS A 171 15.85 -8.48 -7.80
CA LYS A 171 17.24 -8.88 -8.09
C LYS A 171 17.75 -9.98 -7.14
N LEU A 172 17.11 -10.15 -5.98
CA LEU A 172 17.55 -11.05 -4.92
C LEU A 172 17.09 -12.50 -5.15
N GLU A 173 17.31 -13.03 -6.35
CA GLU A 173 16.86 -14.37 -6.77
C GLU A 173 17.47 -15.52 -5.95
N ARG A 174 18.61 -15.28 -5.28
CA ARG A 174 19.37 -16.28 -4.49
C ARG A 174 19.11 -16.19 -2.98
N VAL A 175 18.44 -15.14 -2.53
CA VAL A 175 18.16 -14.96 -1.10
C VAL A 175 17.11 -15.96 -0.66
N GLN A 176 17.43 -16.73 0.38
CA GLN A 176 16.55 -17.72 1.03
C GLN A 176 15.84 -17.15 2.24
N THR A 177 16.45 -16.20 2.95
CA THR A 177 15.84 -15.57 4.14
C THR A 177 15.75 -14.06 3.95
N LEU A 178 14.53 -13.55 3.86
CA LEU A 178 14.23 -12.11 3.85
C LEU A 178 13.72 -11.69 5.22
N ASN A 179 14.57 -11.01 6.00
CA ASN A 179 14.22 -10.54 7.34
C ASN A 179 14.06 -9.02 7.36
N LEU A 180 12.81 -8.59 7.54
CA LEU A 180 12.37 -7.20 7.60
C LEU A 180 11.84 -6.85 9.00
N TYR A 181 12.29 -7.60 10.02
CA TYR A 181 11.85 -7.39 11.39
C TYR A 181 12.08 -5.94 11.84
N GLY A 182 11.07 -5.37 12.50
CA GLY A 182 11.10 -4.01 13.01
C GLY A 182 10.92 -2.94 11.93
N SER A 183 10.52 -3.30 10.71
CA SER A 183 10.19 -2.30 9.69
C SER A 183 8.79 -1.73 9.88
N ARG A 184 8.55 -0.56 9.30
CA ARG A 184 7.25 0.13 9.28
C ARG A 184 6.65 0.10 7.89
N LEU A 185 6.83 -1.04 7.21
CA LEU A 185 6.29 -1.24 5.88
C LEU A 185 4.77 -1.16 5.92
N LEU A 186 4.24 -0.44 4.97
CA LEU A 186 2.82 -0.35 4.65
C LEU A 186 2.50 -1.22 3.43
N ARG A 187 3.49 -1.44 2.56
CA ARG A 187 3.34 -2.13 1.27
C ARG A 187 4.55 -3.00 0.94
N ILE A 188 4.29 -4.06 0.17
CA ILE A 188 5.29 -4.92 -0.47
C ILE A 188 5.03 -4.87 -1.99
N PRO A 189 6.06 -4.66 -2.82
CA PRO A 189 5.92 -4.57 -4.27
C PRO A 189 5.67 -5.96 -4.88
N PRO A 190 4.91 -6.08 -6.00
CA PRO A 190 4.65 -7.36 -6.66
C PRO A 190 5.92 -8.07 -7.16
N GLU A 191 7.00 -7.33 -7.37
CA GLU A 191 8.33 -7.82 -7.71
C GLU A 191 8.92 -8.81 -6.69
N ILE A 192 8.36 -8.89 -5.46
CA ILE A 192 8.73 -9.94 -4.51
C ILE A 192 8.54 -11.35 -5.09
N GLY A 193 7.57 -11.54 -6.00
CA GLY A 193 7.31 -12.82 -6.65
C GLY A 193 8.48 -13.36 -7.48
N ASN A 194 9.46 -12.51 -7.82
CA ASN A 194 10.67 -12.92 -8.55
C ASN A 194 11.77 -13.47 -7.62
N MET A 195 11.61 -13.40 -6.30
CA MET A 195 12.54 -13.99 -5.34
C MET A 195 12.30 -15.51 -5.22
N THR A 196 12.61 -16.27 -6.29
CA THR A 196 12.21 -17.68 -6.42
C THR A 196 12.89 -18.62 -5.42
N SER A 197 14.04 -18.25 -4.86
CA SER A 197 14.74 -19.04 -3.83
C SER A 197 14.31 -18.70 -2.40
N LEU A 198 13.36 -17.78 -2.21
CA LEU A 198 12.95 -17.34 -0.88
C LEU A 198 12.25 -18.48 -0.14
N GLU A 199 12.79 -18.89 1.01
CA GLU A 199 12.29 -19.96 1.87
C GLU A 199 11.64 -19.41 3.14
N THR A 200 12.15 -18.30 3.67
CA THR A 200 11.69 -17.69 4.92
C THR A 200 11.45 -16.19 4.75
N PHE A 201 10.23 -15.73 5.05
CA PHE A 201 9.81 -14.33 4.97
C PHE A 201 9.36 -13.80 6.32
N VAL A 202 10.09 -12.82 6.87
CA VAL A 202 9.85 -12.27 8.21
C VAL A 202 9.63 -10.76 8.14
N PRO A 203 8.41 -10.30 7.80
CA PRO A 203 8.00 -8.90 7.95
C PRO A 203 7.48 -8.57 9.35
N TYR A 204 7.62 -9.50 10.31
CA TYR A 204 7.04 -9.35 11.66
C TYR A 204 7.40 -8.02 12.32
N THR A 205 6.42 -7.46 13.02
CA THR A 205 6.32 -6.09 13.60
C THR A 205 6.08 -4.94 12.62
N SER A 206 5.89 -5.18 11.32
CA SER A 206 5.29 -4.20 10.40
C SER A 206 3.78 -4.16 10.54
N TYR A 207 3.29 -3.45 11.56
CA TYR A 207 1.86 -3.44 11.87
C TYR A 207 1.00 -2.66 10.86
N GLY A 208 1.59 -1.82 10.01
CA GLY A 208 0.88 -1.16 8.91
C GLY A 208 0.79 -2.00 7.64
N LEU A 209 1.40 -3.20 7.62
CA LEU A 209 1.30 -4.11 6.49
C LEU A 209 0.00 -4.92 6.64
N HIS A 210 -1.09 -4.39 6.10
CA HIS A 210 -2.42 -5.02 6.19
C HIS A 210 -2.71 -6.00 5.05
N TRP A 211 -1.90 -6.00 4.00
CA TRP A 211 -2.09 -6.85 2.82
C TRP A 211 -0.76 -7.11 2.10
N PHE A 212 -0.78 -8.11 1.21
CA PHE A 212 0.36 -8.50 0.41
C PHE A 212 -0.02 -8.59 -1.08
N PRO A 213 0.93 -8.37 -2.00
CA PRO A 213 0.70 -8.63 -3.42
C PRO A 213 0.49 -10.13 -3.65
N TYR A 214 -0.45 -10.50 -4.51
CA TYR A 214 -0.70 -11.92 -4.85
C TYR A 214 0.55 -12.62 -5.39
N GLU A 215 1.45 -11.87 -6.01
CA GLU A 215 2.70 -12.32 -6.59
C GLU A 215 3.63 -13.01 -5.57
N ILE A 216 3.46 -12.79 -4.26
CA ILE A 216 4.19 -13.55 -3.22
C ILE A 216 3.96 -15.06 -3.33
N THR A 217 2.84 -15.50 -3.93
CA THR A 217 2.55 -16.93 -4.19
C THR A 217 3.48 -17.55 -5.24
N ARG A 218 4.23 -16.73 -6.00
CA ARG A 218 5.24 -17.16 -6.98
C ARG A 218 6.58 -17.51 -6.34
N CYS A 219 6.78 -17.15 -5.07
CA CYS A 219 7.90 -17.64 -4.27
C CYS A 219 7.67 -19.12 -3.93
N HIS A 220 7.84 -20.02 -4.90
CA HIS A 220 7.50 -21.44 -4.76
C HIS A 220 8.33 -22.18 -3.70
N ALA A 221 9.49 -21.64 -3.32
CA ALA A 221 10.32 -22.17 -2.26
C ALA A 221 9.88 -21.72 -0.84
N LEU A 222 8.93 -20.78 -0.74
CA LEU A 222 8.54 -20.15 0.52
C LEU A 222 7.80 -21.14 1.41
N ARG A 223 8.39 -21.43 2.57
CA ARG A 223 7.91 -22.45 3.53
C ARG A 223 7.55 -21.84 4.87
N ASP A 224 8.31 -20.84 5.29
CA ASP A 224 8.15 -20.21 6.59
C ASP A 224 7.82 -18.73 6.41
N SER A 225 6.73 -18.31 7.04
CA SER A 225 6.36 -16.91 7.17
C SER A 225 6.25 -16.54 8.64
N THR A 226 6.57 -15.30 8.97
CA THR A 226 6.32 -14.75 10.29
C THR A 226 5.63 -13.41 10.12
N VAL A 227 4.30 -13.45 10.05
CA VAL A 227 3.45 -12.26 9.98
C VAL A 227 2.62 -12.12 11.25
N SER A 228 2.20 -10.90 11.57
CA SER A 228 1.22 -10.70 12.63
C SER A 228 -0.19 -10.93 12.08
N THR A 229 -0.73 -12.14 12.25
CA THR A 229 -2.12 -12.45 11.84
C THR A 229 -3.14 -11.54 12.51
N ARG A 230 -2.87 -11.10 13.74
CA ARG A 230 -3.67 -10.10 14.45
C ARG A 230 -3.63 -8.72 13.77
N ALA A 231 -2.51 -8.32 13.17
CA ALA A 231 -2.45 -7.06 12.41
C ALA A 231 -3.13 -7.15 11.03
N LEU A 232 -3.25 -8.38 10.49
CA LEU A 232 -3.90 -8.62 9.19
C LEU A 232 -5.42 -8.78 9.30
N TYR A 233 -5.88 -9.54 10.29
CA TYR A 233 -7.30 -9.93 10.42
C TYR A 233 -7.94 -9.49 11.74
N GLY A 234 -7.22 -8.75 12.59
CA GLY A 234 -7.74 -8.34 13.89
C GLY A 234 -7.98 -9.52 14.84
N ASN A 235 -8.92 -9.32 15.75
CA ASN A 235 -9.40 -10.36 16.66
C ASN A 235 -10.59 -11.09 16.01
N HIS A 236 -10.82 -12.37 16.33
CA HIS A 236 -11.97 -13.12 15.83
C HIS A 236 -13.32 -12.48 16.18
N LYS A 237 -13.39 -11.74 17.30
CA LYS A 237 -14.56 -10.94 17.71
C LYS A 237 -14.69 -9.61 16.96
N HIS A 238 -13.57 -9.06 16.52
CA HIS A 238 -13.44 -7.70 16.00
C HIS A 238 -12.52 -7.75 14.77
N ARG A 239 -13.01 -8.38 13.69
CA ARG A 239 -12.28 -8.45 12.43
C ARG A 239 -12.48 -7.12 11.70
N PRO A 240 -11.41 -6.38 11.39
CA PRO A 240 -11.53 -5.18 10.59
C PRO A 240 -12.05 -5.55 9.19
N PRO A 241 -12.81 -4.66 8.55
CA PRO A 241 -13.20 -4.85 7.16
C PRO A 241 -11.96 -4.78 6.27
N PHE A 242 -12.04 -5.43 5.12
CA PHE A 242 -11.04 -5.22 4.07
C PHE A 242 -11.22 -3.83 3.45
N PRO A 243 -10.14 -3.17 3.01
CA PRO A 243 -10.26 -1.93 2.26
C PRO A 243 -11.18 -2.11 1.06
N ARG A 244 -12.11 -1.16 0.84
CA ARG A 244 -12.99 -1.24 -0.34
C ARG A 244 -12.17 -0.96 -1.59
N LEU A 245 -12.10 -1.94 -2.48
CA LEU A 245 -11.45 -1.79 -3.78
C LEU A 245 -12.35 -0.94 -4.68
N GLY A 246 -11.79 0.16 -5.21
CA GLY A 246 -12.48 1.09 -6.08
C GLY A 246 -13.11 0.42 -7.32
N PRO A 247 -14.06 1.10 -7.97
CA PRO A 247 -14.69 0.60 -9.19
C PRO A 247 -13.63 0.33 -10.28
N ARG A 248 -13.94 -0.56 -11.23
CA ARG A 248 -13.09 -0.79 -12.41
C ARG A 248 -12.78 0.58 -13.04
N PRO A 249 -11.52 0.91 -13.38
CA PRO A 249 -11.21 2.19 -14.01
C PRO A 249 -12.07 2.33 -15.28
N THR A 250 -13.02 3.25 -15.27
CA THR A 250 -13.90 3.52 -16.41
C THR A 250 -13.16 4.37 -17.44
N LEU A 251 -13.63 4.33 -18.70
CA LEU A 251 -13.08 5.03 -19.87
C LEU A 251 -12.89 6.56 -19.71
N GLU A 252 -13.36 7.15 -18.61
CA GLU A 252 -13.49 8.60 -18.41
C GLU A 252 -12.33 9.23 -17.63
N HIS A 253 -11.26 8.50 -17.26
CA HIS A 253 -10.03 9.12 -16.73
C HIS A 253 -9.14 9.63 -17.86
N PRO A 254 -9.15 10.94 -18.21
CA PRO A 254 -8.79 11.37 -19.56
C PRO A 254 -7.29 11.57 -19.82
N ARG A 255 -6.37 11.25 -18.90
CA ARG A 255 -4.97 11.72 -19.02
C ARG A 255 -3.85 10.77 -18.62
N ALA A 256 -4.13 9.53 -18.23
CA ALA A 256 -3.08 8.53 -18.08
C ALA A 256 -3.07 7.64 -19.33
N SER A 257 -1.93 7.58 -20.04
CA SER A 257 -1.68 6.48 -20.98
C SER A 257 -1.97 5.16 -20.27
N PRO A 258 -2.65 4.18 -20.90
CA PRO A 258 -2.94 2.92 -20.24
C PRO A 258 -1.61 2.30 -19.79
N ALA A 259 -1.38 2.27 -18.48
CA ALA A 259 -0.26 1.53 -17.94
C ALA A 259 -0.51 0.05 -18.26
N THR A 260 0.55 -0.63 -18.67
CA THR A 260 0.53 -2.07 -18.86
C THR A 260 1.09 -2.71 -17.60
N ARG A 261 0.43 -3.75 -17.12
CA ARG A 261 0.89 -4.53 -15.97
C ARG A 261 0.69 -6.02 -16.23
N PRO A 262 1.49 -6.91 -15.62
CA PRO A 262 1.24 -8.34 -15.68
C PRO A 262 0.00 -8.71 -14.86
N CYS A 263 -0.77 -9.69 -15.33
CA CYS A 263 -1.86 -10.28 -14.57
C CYS A 263 -1.30 -11.04 -13.36
N SER A 264 -1.81 -10.79 -12.16
CA SER A 264 -1.39 -11.52 -10.96
C SER A 264 -1.54 -13.05 -11.12
N VAL A 265 -2.54 -13.50 -11.89
CA VAL A 265 -2.90 -14.92 -12.05
C VAL A 265 -2.19 -15.60 -13.22
N CYS A 266 -2.25 -15.02 -14.42
CA CYS A 266 -1.70 -15.65 -15.63
C CYS A 266 -0.38 -15.03 -16.11
N ASP A 267 0.10 -13.99 -15.44
CA ASP A 267 1.33 -13.22 -15.75
C ASP A 267 1.38 -12.50 -17.09
N GLU A 268 0.40 -12.73 -17.98
CA GLU A 268 0.29 -12.02 -19.24
C GLU A 268 0.08 -10.51 -19.04
N PRO A 269 0.73 -9.66 -19.84
CA PRO A 269 0.56 -8.21 -19.78
C PRO A 269 -0.83 -7.80 -20.28
N PHE A 270 -1.45 -6.84 -19.62
CA PHE A 270 -2.74 -6.26 -20.02
C PHE A 270 -2.81 -4.77 -19.70
N GLU A 271 -3.72 -4.07 -20.38
CA GLU A 271 -4.02 -2.66 -20.08
C GLU A 271 -4.93 -2.54 -18.86
N ASP A 272 -4.65 -1.56 -18.00
CA ASP A 272 -5.42 -1.32 -16.76
C ASP A 272 -6.93 -1.10 -16.98
N ARG A 273 -7.37 -0.77 -18.19
CA ARG A 273 -8.80 -0.64 -18.55
C ARG A 273 -9.61 -1.92 -18.31
N GLY A 274 -8.95 -3.09 -18.34
CA GLY A 274 -9.54 -4.40 -18.08
C GLY A 274 -9.33 -4.91 -16.66
N LEU A 275 -8.98 -4.06 -15.69
CA LEU A 275 -8.53 -4.50 -14.38
C LEU A 275 -9.65 -5.07 -13.50
N HIS A 276 -9.51 -6.34 -13.13
CA HIS A 276 -10.33 -7.04 -12.14
C HIS A 276 -9.58 -7.11 -10.81
N ARG A 277 -9.78 -6.08 -9.97
CA ARG A 277 -9.25 -6.02 -8.61
C ARG A 277 -10.14 -6.78 -7.62
N VAL A 278 -9.54 -7.74 -6.92
CA VAL A 278 -10.19 -8.52 -5.86
C VAL A 278 -9.20 -8.82 -4.73
N TRP A 279 -9.74 -9.00 -3.55
CA TRP A 279 -9.07 -9.61 -2.40
C TRP A 279 -9.29 -11.11 -2.42
N CYS A 280 -8.30 -11.86 -1.95
CA CYS A 280 -8.47 -13.26 -1.54
C CYS A 280 -7.58 -13.58 -0.34
N SER A 281 -8.00 -14.56 0.48
CA SER A 281 -7.20 -15.04 1.61
C SER A 281 -6.63 -16.41 1.30
N LEU A 282 -5.31 -16.52 1.11
CA LEU A 282 -4.67 -17.78 0.73
C LEU A 282 -3.54 -18.17 1.68
N PRO A 283 -3.29 -19.48 1.88
CA PRO A 283 -2.10 -19.93 2.58
C PRO A 283 -0.85 -19.54 1.78
N VAL A 284 0.09 -18.87 2.44
CA VAL A 284 1.40 -18.52 1.91
C VAL A 284 2.40 -18.92 2.99
N ALA A 285 3.19 -19.95 2.72
CA ALA A 285 4.01 -20.60 3.74
C ALA A 285 3.18 -21.07 4.94
N THR A 286 3.50 -20.62 6.16
CA THR A 286 2.86 -21.04 7.41
C THR A 286 1.61 -20.24 7.76
N ASP A 287 1.42 -19.06 7.14
CA ASP A 287 0.34 -18.14 7.45
C ASP A 287 -0.69 -18.03 6.31
N VAL A 288 -1.92 -17.61 6.64
CA VAL A 288 -2.90 -17.21 5.64
C VAL A 288 -2.82 -15.71 5.46
N LEU A 289 -2.59 -15.23 4.24
CA LEU A 289 -2.38 -13.81 3.96
C LEU A 289 -3.56 -13.22 3.18
N PRO A 290 -3.95 -11.97 3.46
CA PRO A 290 -4.85 -11.21 2.60
C PRO A 290 -4.08 -10.69 1.39
N LEU A 291 -4.43 -11.19 0.21
CA LEU A 291 -3.73 -10.95 -1.05
C LEU A 291 -4.53 -10.03 -1.96
N LEU A 292 -3.88 -8.97 -2.45
CA LEU A 292 -4.41 -8.11 -3.51
C LEU A 292 -4.13 -8.73 -4.87
N VAL A 293 -5.19 -9.00 -5.64
CA VAL A 293 -5.10 -9.58 -6.97
C VAL A 293 -5.47 -8.54 -8.02
N ASN A 294 -4.57 -8.35 -8.99
CA ASN A 294 -4.76 -7.54 -10.18
C ASN A 294 -4.93 -8.46 -11.40
N ALA A 295 -6.16 -8.89 -11.68
CA ALA A 295 -6.45 -9.85 -12.75
C ALA A 295 -6.89 -9.17 -14.06
N CYS A 296 -6.53 -9.76 -15.21
CA CYS A 296 -6.89 -9.25 -16.53
C CYS A 296 -8.33 -9.62 -16.98
N SER A 297 -8.99 -10.55 -16.29
CA SER A 297 -10.31 -11.06 -16.69
C SER A 297 -11.06 -11.74 -15.53
N GLU A 298 -12.37 -11.92 -15.68
CA GLU A 298 -13.18 -12.73 -14.75
C GLU A 298 -12.77 -14.22 -14.76
N ALA A 299 -12.21 -14.71 -15.87
CA ALA A 299 -11.67 -16.06 -15.94
C ALA A 299 -10.46 -16.21 -15.01
N CYS A 300 -9.57 -15.23 -14.98
CA CYS A 300 -8.45 -15.20 -14.03
C CYS A 300 -8.94 -15.11 -12.57
N VAL A 301 -9.96 -14.27 -12.28
CA VAL A 301 -10.55 -14.20 -10.94
C VAL A 301 -11.17 -15.54 -10.53
N SER A 302 -11.86 -16.21 -11.45
CA SER A 302 -12.50 -17.51 -11.20
C SER A 302 -11.50 -18.66 -11.06
N ALA A 303 -10.28 -18.49 -11.57
CA ALA A 303 -9.19 -19.45 -11.45
C ALA A 303 -8.44 -19.35 -10.10
N LEU A 304 -8.74 -18.34 -9.26
CA LEU A 304 -8.10 -18.20 -7.97
C LEU A 304 -8.36 -19.43 -7.07
N PRO A 305 -7.35 -19.90 -6.32
CA PRO A 305 -7.53 -21.01 -5.40
C PRO A 305 -8.60 -20.74 -4.33
N LYS A 306 -9.19 -21.81 -3.79
CA LYS A 306 -10.15 -21.69 -2.70
C LYS A 306 -9.44 -21.35 -1.38
N PRO A 307 -9.91 -20.33 -0.64
CA PRO A 307 -9.44 -20.02 0.71
C PRO A 307 -9.65 -21.18 1.70
N PRO A 308 -8.84 -21.27 2.76
CA PRO A 308 -9.07 -22.23 3.85
C PRO A 308 -10.33 -21.88 4.67
N GLU A 309 -10.82 -22.85 5.44
CA GLU A 309 -11.98 -22.64 6.33
C GLU A 309 -11.69 -21.53 7.36
N GLY A 310 -12.71 -20.73 7.71
CA GLY A 310 -12.58 -19.60 8.64
C GLY A 310 -12.14 -18.27 8.01
N TYR A 311 -11.95 -18.26 6.68
CA TYR A 311 -11.69 -17.07 5.86
C TYR A 311 -12.79 -16.87 4.81
N VAL A 312 -12.86 -15.66 4.23
CA VAL A 312 -13.86 -15.32 3.22
C VAL A 312 -13.77 -16.30 2.05
N ALA A 313 -14.89 -16.94 1.69
CA ALA A 313 -14.90 -18.16 0.89
C ALA A 313 -14.54 -17.98 -0.61
N GLY A 314 -14.34 -16.75 -1.08
CA GLY A 314 -14.00 -16.48 -2.47
C GLY A 314 -13.55 -15.04 -2.69
N PRO A 315 -13.19 -14.69 -3.94
CA PRO A 315 -12.72 -13.35 -4.27
C PRO A 315 -13.78 -12.28 -3.96
N HIS A 316 -13.37 -11.17 -3.34
CA HIS A 316 -14.28 -10.12 -2.90
C HIS A 316 -13.69 -8.71 -3.11
N ARG A 317 -14.53 -7.68 -2.98
CA ARG A 317 -14.10 -6.27 -3.14
C ARG A 317 -13.78 -5.56 -1.83
N GLY A 318 -13.97 -6.23 -0.70
CA GLY A 318 -13.82 -5.62 0.62
C GLY A 318 -15.02 -4.73 0.96
N GLY A 319 -14.82 -3.77 1.86
CA GLY A 319 -15.88 -2.91 2.39
C GLY A 319 -16.47 -3.40 3.71
N LEU A 320 -17.17 -2.49 4.39
CA LEU A 320 -17.85 -2.72 5.68
C LEU A 320 -18.96 -3.76 5.57
N GLU A 321 -19.57 -3.88 4.39
CA GLU A 321 -20.64 -4.81 4.05
C GLU A 321 -20.18 -6.27 3.89
N LEU A 322 -18.87 -6.51 3.83
CA LEU A 322 -18.34 -7.85 3.63
C LEU A 322 -18.55 -8.70 4.89
N THR A 323 -19.41 -9.71 4.78
CA THR A 323 -19.57 -10.70 5.84
C THR A 323 -18.33 -11.59 5.94
N GLN A 324 -17.63 -11.51 7.07
CA GLN A 324 -16.50 -12.38 7.38
C GLN A 324 -16.97 -13.59 8.22
N PRO A 325 -16.38 -14.78 8.03
CA PRO A 325 -16.73 -15.94 8.86
C PRO A 325 -16.43 -15.67 10.33
N ARG A 326 -17.34 -16.06 11.23
CA ARG A 326 -17.06 -16.08 12.67
C ARG A 326 -15.89 -17.04 12.91
N GLY A 327 -14.86 -16.58 13.62
CA GLY A 327 -13.73 -17.44 13.97
C GLY A 327 -14.19 -18.66 14.76
N ARG A 328 -13.47 -19.78 14.63
CA ARG A 328 -13.69 -20.94 15.50
C ARG A 328 -13.22 -20.67 16.92
#